data_AF-A0A9E0B9D3-F1
#
_entry.id   AF-A0A9E0B9D3-F1
#
_cell.length_a   1.000
_cell.length_b   1.000
_cell.length_c   1.000
_cell.angle_alpha   90.00
_cell.angle_beta   90.00
_cell.angle_gamma   90.00
#
_symmetry.space_group_name_H-M   'P 1'
#
loop_
_entity.id
_entity.type
_entity.pdbx_description
1 polymer ?
#
loop_
_entity_poly.entity_id
_entity_poly.type
_entity_poly.pdbx_seq_one_letter_code
_entity_poly.pdbx_strand_id
1 'polypeptide(L)' 'MFTTSEQPRAWIMRTALESEGIKVVMLDKTSSPYVSFVPGEIDLMVHTSQAELALEIIFNNENNNE' A
#
# COMPACT_ATOMS: atom_id res chain seq x y z
N MET A 1 -0.35 -0.32 8.04
CA MET A 1 -0.98 -1.09 6.95
C MET A 1 -1.70 -0.08 6.08
N PHE A 2 -1.50 -0.14 4.76
CA PHE A 2 -2.15 0.75 3.80
C PHE A 2 -2.95 -0.11 2.81
N THR A 3 -4.17 0.29 2.49
CA THR A 3 -5.08 -0.48 1.65
C THR A 3 -5.66 0.43 0.58
N THR A 4 -5.71 -0.06 -0.67
CA THR A 4 -6.30 0.67 -1.79
C THR A 4 -6.87 -0.29 -2.84
N SER A 5 -7.93 0.11 -3.53
CA SER A 5 -8.47 -0.61 -4.69
C SER A 5 -7.78 -0.22 -6.00
N GLU A 6 -6.95 0.83 -5.99
CA GLU A 6 -6.28 1.36 -7.17
C GLU A 6 -4.87 0.80 -7.31
N GLN A 7 -4.66 -0.04 -8.32
CA GLN A 7 -3.35 -0.63 -8.60
C GLN A 7 -2.24 0.43 -8.79
N PRO A 8 -2.43 1.51 -9.57
CA PRO A 8 -1.40 2.53 -9.74
C PRO A 8 -1.01 3.18 -8.40
N ARG A 9 -1.99 3.46 -7.54
CA ARG A 9 -1.77 4.06 -6.22
C ARG A 9 -0.98 3.14 -5.29
N ALA A 10 -1.29 1.84 -5.30
CA ALA A 10 -0.53 0.84 -4.55
C ALA A 10 0.94 0.78 -5.00
N TRP A 11 1.20 0.85 -6.30
CA TRP A 11 2.56 0.83 -6.86
C TRP A 11 3.35 2.10 -6.50
N ILE A 12 2.73 3.28 -6.58
CA ILE A 12 3.36 4.55 -6.17
C ILE A 12 3.75 4.48 -4.70
N MET A 13 2.81 4.10 -3.83
CA MET A 13 3.05 4.03 -2.39
C MET A 13 4.11 3.00 -2.04
N ARG A 14 4.09 1.83 -2.68
CA ARG A 14 5.13 0.82 -2.53
C ARG A 14 6.50 1.37 -2.90
N THR A 15 6.60 2.07 -4.02
CA THR A 15 7.87 2.63 -4.51
C THR A 15 8.41 3.68 -3.54
N ALA A 16 7.54 4.57 -3.02
CA ALA A 16 7.91 5.59 -2.05
C ALA A 16 8.41 5.00 -0.72
N LEU A 17 7.79 3.90 -0.25
CA LEU A 17 8.25 3.20 0.95
C LEU A 17 9.58 2.46 0.70
N GLU A 18 9.71 1.79 -0.45
CA GLU A 18 10.94 1.08 -0.81
C GLU A 18 12.14 2.03 -1.01
N SER A 19 11.92 3.26 -1.52
CA SER A 19 12.99 4.26 -1.67
C SER A 19 13.58 4.74 -0.34
N GLU A 20 12.79 4.69 0.73
CA GLU A 20 13.23 5.00 2.11
C GLU A 20 13.79 3.77 2.84
N GLY A 21 14.00 2.65 2.13
CA GLY A 21 14.57 1.42 2.67
C GLY A 21 13.57 0.56 3.47
N ILE A 22 12.27 0.81 3.34
CA ILE A 22 11.22 0.03 3.99
C ILE A 22 10.85 -1.14 3.09
N LYS A 23 10.91 -2.37 3.63
CA LYS A 23 10.48 -3.56 2.89
C LYS A 23 8.97 -3.68 2.92
N VAL A 24 8.35 -3.67 1.75
CA VAL A 24 6.89 -3.75 1.59
C VAL A 24 6.49 -5.09 0.98
N VAL A 25 5.47 -5.70 1.55
CA VAL A 25 4.77 -6.86 0.99
C VAL A 25 3.44 -6.38 0.43
N MET A 26 3.24 -6.59 -0.87
CA MET A 26 1.99 -6.24 -1.56
C MET A 26 1.14 -7.49 -1.75
N LEU A 27 -0.09 -7.45 -1.23
CA LEU A 27 -1.09 -8.50 -1.40
C LEU A 27 -2.20 -7.98 -2.30
N ASP A 28 -2.23 -8.45 -3.54
CA ASP A 28 -3.26 -8.10 -4.51
C ASP A 28 -4.44 -9.07 -4.41
N LYS A 29 -5.56 -8.61 -3.85
CA LYS A 29 -6.82 -9.39 -3.80
C LYS A 29 -7.77 -9.03 -4.96
N THR A 30 -7.39 -8.10 -5.84
CA THR A 30 -8.18 -7.68 -7.01
C THR A 30 -8.14 -8.70 -8.15
N SER A 31 -7.21 -9.65 -8.11
CA SER A 31 -7.14 -10.77 -9.07
C SER A 31 -7.82 -12.04 -8.56
N SER A 32 -8.50 -11.98 -7.39
CA SER A 32 -9.15 -13.13 -6.78
C SER A 32 -10.29 -13.67 -7.65
N PRO A 33 -10.46 -15.00 -7.75
CA PRO A 33 -11.61 -15.60 -8.43
C PRO A 33 -12.96 -15.24 -7.79
N TYR A 34 -12.94 -14.64 -6.58
CA TYR A 34 -14.12 -14.17 -5.86
C TYR A 34 -14.44 -12.68 -6.07
N VAL A 35 -13.76 -11.99 -6.99
CA VAL A 35 -13.99 -10.57 -7.30
C VAL A 35 -15.45 -10.24 -7.60
N SER A 36 -16.19 -11.19 -8.17
CA SER A 36 -17.62 -11.04 -8.46
C SER A 36 -18.50 -10.90 -7.21
N PHE A 37 -18.00 -11.29 -6.04
CA PHE A 37 -18.74 -11.32 -4.77
C PHE A 37 -18.17 -10.37 -3.72
N VAL A 38 -16.86 -10.12 -3.76
CA VAL A 38 -16.17 -9.22 -2.84
C VAL A 38 -15.26 -8.31 -3.67
N PRO A 39 -15.43 -6.97 -3.60
CA PRO A 39 -14.47 -6.05 -4.20
C PRO A 39 -13.09 -6.35 -3.63
N GLY A 40 -12.15 -6.73 -4.50
CA GLY A 40 -10.78 -6.97 -4.08
C GLY A 40 -10.10 -5.66 -3.69
N GLU A 41 -9.18 -5.74 -2.74
CA GLU A 41 -8.33 -4.63 -2.33
C GLU A 41 -6.86 -5.05 -2.42
N ILE A 42 -5.98 -4.05 -2.54
CA ILE A 42 -4.55 -4.24 -2.52
C ILE A 42 -4.05 -3.77 -1.16
N ASP A 43 -3.43 -4.68 -0.40
CA ASP A 43 -2.84 -4.38 0.89
C ASP A 43 -1.33 -4.22 0.77
N LEU A 44 -0.81 -3.12 1.30
CA LEU A 44 0.61 -2.90 1.53
C LEU A 44 0.91 -3.14 3.02
N MET A 45 1.71 -4.18 3.26
CA MET A 45 2.14 -4.59 4.59
C MET A 45 3.63 -4.29 4.76
N VAL A 46 4.00 -3.80 5.94
CA VAL A 46 5.38 -3.50 6.32
C VAL A 46 5.70 -4.22 7.63
N HIS A 47 6.99 -4.42 7.90
CA HIS A 47 7.40 -4.96 9.19
C HIS A 47 7.03 -4.00 10.33
N THR A 48 6.61 -4.53 11.47
CA THR A 48 6.13 -3.72 12.61
C THR A 48 7.19 -2.77 13.14
N SER A 49 8.47 -3.13 13.07
CA SER A 49 9.58 -2.26 13.47
C SER A 49 9.76 -1.02 12.60
N GLN A 50 9.14 -0.97 11.42
CA GLN A 50 9.19 0.15 10.48
C GLN A 50 7.82 0.81 10.31
N ALA A 51 6.81 0.42 11.12
CA ALA A 51 5.44 0.86 10.94
C ALA A 51 5.25 2.37 11.12
N GLU A 52 5.97 2.98 12.07
CA GLU A 52 5.86 4.41 12.36
C GLU A 52 6.41 5.27 11.23
N LEU A 53 7.62 4.96 10.75
CA LEU A 53 8.23 5.63 9.59
C LEU A 53 7.39 5.44 8.32
N ALA A 54 6.84 4.23 8.12
CA ALA A 54 5.97 3.97 6.97
C ALA A 54 4.69 4.83 7.02
N LEU A 55 4.09 5.01 8.19
CA LEU A 55 2.90 5.85 8.36
C LEU A 55 3.20 7.31 8.04
N GLU A 56 4.36 7.83 8.46
CA GLU A 56 4.78 9.20 8.16
C GLU A 56 4.92 9.43 6.65
N ILE A 57 5.56 8.50 5.93
CA ILE A 57 5.72 8.58 4.48
C ILE A 57 4.37 8.51 3.76
N ILE A 58 3.47 7.62 4.22
CA ILE A 58 2.12 7.49 3.67
C ILE A 58 1.37 8.82 3.83
N PHE A 59 1.37 9.39 5.03
CA PHE A 59 0.68 10.65 5.33
C PHE A 59 1.22 11.82 4.50
N ASN A 60 2.55 11.92 4.36
CA ASN A 60 3.18 12.95 3.55
C ASN A 60 2.87 12.80 2.05
N ASN A 61 2.68 11.58 1.55
CA ASN A 61 2.29 11.34 0.16
C ASN A 61 0.80 11.64 -0.09
N GLU A 62 -0.07 11.44 0.90
CA GLU A 62 -1.49 11.78 0.76
C GLU A 62 -1.71 13.30 0.74
N ASN A 63 -1.03 14.04 1.61
CA ASN A 63 -1.16 15.51 1.66
C ASN A 63 -0.51 16.25 0.47
N ASN A 64 0.43 15.62 -0.24
CA ASN A 64 1.04 16.21 -1.44
C ASN A 64 0.22 15.99 -2.72
N ASN A 65 -0.88 15.22 -2.65
CA ASN A 65 -1.78 14.95 -3.78
C ASN A 65 -3.10 15.75 -3.71
N GLU A 66 -3.25 16.69 -2.78
CA GLU A 66 -4.28 17.74 -2.77
C GLU A 66 -3.76 19.04 -3.40
#